data_AF-A0A822FAL0-F1
#
_entry.id   AF-A0A822FAL0-F1
#
_cell.length_a   1.000
_cell.length_b   1.000
_cell.length_c   1.000
_cell.angle_alpha   90.00
_cell.angle_beta   90.00
_cell.angle_gamma   90.00
#
_symmetry.space_group_name_H-M   'P 1'
#
loop_
_entity.id
_entity.type
_entity.pdbx_description
1 polymer ?
#
loop_
_entity_poly.entity_id
_entity_poly.type
_entity_poly.pdbx_seq_one_letter_code
_entity_poly.pdbx_strand_id
1 'polypeptide(L)'
;SPINITRNIIRTEGIRGLFHGLTTTLVRECPGYGCFFGGYELTRTLLMHKNQKKEDIGFIKTWISGGMAGICFWIVMFPIDAVKSRIQVFKPKMNFPKYTLQIIRNE
;
A
#
# COMPACT_ATOMS: atom_id res chain seq x y z
N SER A 1 -28.28 -0.94 -1.73
CA SER A 1 -27.73 0.41 -2.00
C SER A 1 -26.64 0.72 -0.99
N PRO A 2 -25.51 1.34 -1.40
CA PRO A 2 -24.42 1.76 -0.51
C PRO A 2 -24.93 2.55 0.70
N ILE A 3 -25.93 3.40 0.49
CA ILE A 3 -26.56 4.22 1.54
C ILE A 3 -27.21 3.37 2.64
N ASN A 4 -27.84 2.24 2.28
CA ASN A 4 -28.48 1.36 3.26
C ASN A 4 -27.42 0.61 4.08
N ILE A 5 -26.28 0.27 3.49
CA ILE A 5 -25.16 -0.41 4.18
C ILE A 5 -24.52 0.55 5.18
N THR A 6 -24.21 1.78 4.75
CA THR A 6 -23.68 2.83 5.63
C THR A 6 -24.63 3.13 6.79
N ARG A 7 -25.94 3.27 6.52
CA ARG A 7 -26.96 3.48 7.56
C ARG A 7 -27.02 2.31 8.53
N ASN A 8 -26.88 1.08 8.04
CA ASN A 8 -26.88 -0.12 8.88
C ASN A 8 -25.65 -0.15 9.81
N ILE A 9 -24.45 0.08 9.26
CA ILE A 9 -23.19 0.11 10.02
C ILE A 9 -23.22 1.19 11.11
N ILE A 10 -23.70 2.39 10.79
CA ILE A 10 -23.82 3.48 11.77
C ILE A 10 -24.79 3.10 12.91
N ARG A 11 -25.88 2.38 12.60
CA ARG A 11 -26.85 1.94 13.62
C ARG A 11 -26.32 0.80 14.50
N THR A 12 -25.52 -0.11 13.95
CA THR A 12 -25.03 -1.30 14.67
C THR A 12 -23.72 -1.05 15.43
N GLU A 13 -22.78 -0.33 14.82
CA GLU A 13 -21.41 -0.13 15.33
C GLU A 13 -21.07 1.34 15.62
N GLY A 14 -22.01 2.25 15.35
CA GLY A 14 -21.77 3.68 15.45
C GLY A 14 -20.86 4.23 14.35
N ILE A 15 -20.44 5.48 14.51
CA ILE A 15 -19.53 6.16 13.57
C ILE A 15 -18.17 5.46 13.51
N ARG A 16 -17.75 4.82 14.59
CA ARG A 16 -16.46 4.10 14.67
C ARG A 16 -16.42 2.86 13.76
N GLY A 17 -17.57 2.21 13.51
CA GLY A 17 -17.64 1.07 12.58
C GLY A 17 -17.24 1.43 11.15
N LEU A 18 -17.42 2.69 10.73
CA LEU A 18 -16.97 3.16 9.40
C LEU A 18 -15.45 3.22 9.26
N PHE A 19 -14.73 3.32 10.37
CA PHE A 19 -13.26 3.38 10.42
C PHE A 19 -12.64 2.05 10.83
N HIS A 20 -13.44 0.99 10.96
CA HIS A 20 -12.94 -0.35 11.30
C HIS A 20 -11.99 -0.83 10.19
N GLY A 21 -10.70 -1.01 10.52
CA GLY A 21 -9.66 -1.35 9.55
C GLY A 21 -8.84 -0.17 9.00
N LEU A 22 -9.16 1.09 9.38
CA LEU A 22 -8.36 2.25 8.99
C LEU A 22 -6.92 2.14 9.51
N THR A 23 -6.72 1.76 10.79
CA THR A 23 -5.38 1.62 11.38
C THR A 23 -4.55 0.57 10.64
N THR A 24 -5.12 -0.59 10.35
CA THR A 24 -4.48 -1.65 9.56
C THR A 24 -4.10 -1.16 8.16
N THR A 25 -4.96 -0.35 7.56
CA THR A 25 -4.71 0.28 6.26
C THR A 25 -3.53 1.26 6.36
N LEU A 26 -3.54 2.17 7.33
CA LEU A 26 -2.46 3.15 7.52
C LEU A 26 -1.11 2.46 7.76
N VAL A 27 -1.05 1.46 8.64
CA VAL A 27 0.19 0.72 8.93
C VAL A 27 0.74 0.04 7.68
N ARG A 28 -0.12 -0.46 6.79
CA ARG A 28 0.29 -1.06 5.51
C ARG A 28 0.74 -0.02 4.49
N GLU A 29 0.03 1.10 4.37
CA GLU A 29 0.29 2.09 3.31
C GLU A 29 1.47 3.02 3.66
N CYS A 30 1.72 3.30 4.95
CA CYS A 30 2.79 4.21 5.39
C CYS A 30 4.19 3.84 4.88
N PRO A 31 4.65 2.57 4.96
CA PRO A 31 5.96 2.18 4.41
C PRO A 31 6.05 2.40 2.91
N GLY A 32 4.96 2.14 2.17
CA GLY A 32 4.92 2.34 0.73
C GLY A 32 5.08 3.80 0.37
N TYR A 33 4.28 4.66 1.00
CA TYR A 33 4.41 6.11 0.81
C TYR A 33 5.80 6.63 1.22
N GLY A 34 6.41 6.07 2.27
CA GLY A 34 7.80 6.37 2.63
C GLY A 34 8.78 6.06 1.50
N CYS A 35 8.69 4.88 0.90
CA CYS A 35 9.52 4.48 -0.25
C CYS A 35 9.21 5.30 -1.52
N PHE A 36 7.96 5.68 -1.73
CA PHE A 36 7.56 6.55 -2.83
C PHE A 36 8.21 7.94 -2.70
N PHE A 37 8.03 8.62 -1.56
CA PHE A 37 8.62 9.93 -1.33
C PHE A 37 10.14 9.89 -1.27
N GLY A 38 10.71 8.83 -0.68
CA GLY A 38 12.15 8.59 -0.67
C GLY A 38 12.72 8.39 -2.08
N GLY A 39 12.11 7.52 -2.88
CA GLY A 39 12.49 7.30 -4.28
C GLY A 39 12.34 8.56 -5.13
N TYR A 40 11.28 9.33 -4.91
CA TYR A 40 11.06 10.62 -5.57
C TYR A 40 12.16 11.63 -5.25
N GLU A 41 12.46 11.89 -3.98
CA GLU A 41 13.46 12.88 -3.57
C GLU A 41 14.88 12.43 -3.94
N LEU A 42 15.19 11.12 -3.84
CA LEU A 42 16.47 10.56 -4.28
C LEU A 42 16.68 10.79 -5.78
N THR A 43 15.69 10.40 -6.60
CA THR A 43 15.77 10.57 -8.06
C THR A 43 15.86 12.04 -8.43
N ARG A 44 15.07 12.88 -7.77
CA ARG A 44 15.10 14.33 -7.96
C ARG A 44 16.48 14.91 -7.62
N THR A 45 17.09 14.48 -6.52
CA THR A 45 18.43 14.92 -6.10
C THR A 45 19.51 14.47 -7.08
N LEU A 46 19.41 13.24 -7.61
CA LEU A 46 20.33 12.73 -8.62
C LEU A 46 20.23 13.47 -9.96
N LEU A 47 19.02 13.92 -10.34
CA LEU A 47 18.76 14.63 -11.60
C LEU A 47 18.99 16.16 -11.49
N MET A 48 19.15 16.70 -10.29
CA MET A 48 19.50 18.11 -10.06
C MET A 48 20.98 18.35 -10.29
N HIS A 49 21.31 19.38 -11.09
CA HIS A 49 22.68 19.90 -11.17
C HIS A 49 22.99 20.76 -9.93
N LYS A 50 24.25 20.77 -9.47
CA LYS A 50 24.72 21.46 -8.25
C LYS A 50 24.38 22.95 -8.12
N ASN A 51 23.89 23.60 -9.18
CA ASN A 51 23.50 25.03 -9.21
C ASN A 51 22.04 25.28 -9.64
N GLN A 52 21.17 24.28 -9.73
CA GLN A 52 19.75 24.48 -10.06
C GLN A 52 18.88 24.62 -8.80
N LYS A 53 17.97 25.60 -8.79
CA LYS A 53 16.91 25.68 -7.77
C LYS A 53 15.97 24.48 -7.93
N LYS A 54 15.42 23.99 -6.81
CA LYS A 54 14.44 22.88 -6.76
C LYS A 54 13.21 23.11 -7.66
N GLU A 55 12.93 24.36 -8.01
CA GLU A 55 11.78 24.80 -8.80
C GLU A 55 12.04 24.71 -10.33
N ASP A 56 13.30 24.70 -10.76
CA ASP A 56 13.71 24.72 -12.19
C ASP A 56 14.01 23.33 -12.77
N ILE A 57 13.53 22.28 -12.10
CA ILE A 57 13.83 20.90 -12.49
C ILE A 57 13.18 20.54 -13.84
N GLY A 58 12.22 21.33 -14.30
CA GLY A 58 11.58 21.14 -15.60
C GLY A 58 10.64 19.93 -15.59
N PHE A 59 9.68 19.94 -16.53
CA PHE A 59 8.61 18.94 -16.60
C PHE A 59 9.16 17.51 -16.77
N ILE A 60 10.14 17.32 -17.65
CA ILE A 60 10.68 16.00 -17.99
C ILE A 60 11.36 15.33 -16.79
N LYS A 61 12.19 16.05 -16.03
CA LYS A 61 12.88 15.45 -14.88
C LYS A 61 11.90 15.16 -13.73
N THR A 62 10.89 16.00 -13.54
CA THR A 62 9.79 15.75 -12.58
C THR A 62 8.97 14.51 -12.96
N TRP A 63 8.75 14.30 -14.26
CA TRP A 63 8.05 13.13 -14.77
C TRP A 63 8.88 11.86 -14.55
N ILE A 64 10.19 11.89 -14.83
CA ILE A 64 11.12 10.77 -14.58
C ILE A 64 11.21 10.46 -13.08
N SER A 65 11.29 11.46 -12.21
CA SER A 65 11.32 11.25 -10.76
C SER A 65 10.01 10.66 -10.24
N GLY A 66 8.87 11.02 -10.81
CA GLY A 66 7.58 10.39 -10.52
C GLY A 66 7.54 8.91 -10.96
N GLY A 67 8.06 8.60 -12.15
CA GLY A 67 8.16 7.21 -12.63
C GLY A 67 9.05 6.34 -11.74
N MET A 68 10.23 6.84 -11.36
CA MET A 68 11.15 6.12 -10.48
C MET A 68 10.58 5.94 -9.07
N ALA A 69 9.90 6.96 -8.53
CA ALA A 69 9.19 6.86 -7.26
C ALA A 69 8.13 5.73 -7.29
N GLY A 70 7.40 5.61 -8.40
CA GLY A 70 6.45 4.52 -8.63
C GLY A 70 7.13 3.14 -8.63
N ILE A 71 8.27 3.00 -9.32
CA ILE A 71 9.03 1.74 -9.33
C ILE A 71 9.50 1.37 -7.91
N CYS A 72 10.07 2.31 -7.17
CA CYS A 72 10.49 2.10 -5.78
C CYS A 72 9.33 1.69 -4.87
N PHE A 73 8.16 2.33 -5.02
CA PHE A 73 6.94 1.96 -4.29
C PHE A 73 6.55 0.51 -4.57
N TRP A 74 6.49 0.13 -5.84
CA TRP A 74 6.03 -1.20 -6.26
C TRP A 74 7.02 -2.30 -5.88
N ILE A 75 8.33 -2.08 -5.90
CA ILE A 75 9.32 -3.07 -5.44
C ILE A 75 9.03 -3.50 -3.99
N VAL A 76 8.65 -2.55 -3.14
CA VAL A 76 8.38 -2.80 -1.72
C VAL A 76 6.96 -3.34 -1.50
N MET A 77 5.96 -2.84 -2.24
CA MET A 77 4.56 -3.22 -2.06
C MET A 77 4.16 -4.52 -2.75
N PHE A 78 4.80 -4.87 -3.87
CA PHE A 78 4.48 -6.06 -4.64
C PHE A 78 4.47 -7.38 -3.81
N PRO A 79 5.45 -7.68 -2.94
CA PRO A 79 5.38 -8.89 -2.11
C PRO A 79 4.18 -8.88 -1.16
N ILE A 80 3.86 -7.73 -0.57
CA ILE A 80 2.72 -7.57 0.35
C ILE A 80 1.41 -7.79 -0.41
N ASP A 81 1.31 -7.27 -1.64
CA ASP A 81 0.15 -7.40 -2.50
C ASP A 81 -0.04 -8.83 -3.01
N ALA A 82 1.06 -9.52 -3.32
CA ALA A 82 1.03 -10.93 -3.68
C ALA A 82 0.49 -11.80 -2.53
N VAL A 83 0.99 -11.60 -1.31
CA VAL A 83 0.52 -12.31 -0.11
C VAL A 83 -0.96 -12.04 0.14
N LYS A 84 -1.37 -10.76 0.10
CA LYS A 84 -2.78 -10.37 0.27
C LYS A 84 -3.68 -11.00 -0.79
N SER A 85 -3.26 -11.01 -2.05
CA SER A 85 -4.03 -11.60 -3.15
C SER A 85 -4.18 -13.11 -2.98
N ARG A 86 -3.14 -13.81 -2.51
CA ARG A 86 -3.22 -15.24 -2.18
C ARG A 86 -4.22 -15.49 -1.06
N ILE A 87 -4.19 -14.72 0.03
CA ILE A 87 -5.14 -14.85 1.14
C ILE A 87 -6.59 -14.57 0.68
N GLN A 88 -6.81 -13.60 -0.20
CA GLN A 88 -8.14 -13.27 -0.71
C GLN A 88 -8.71 -14.34 -1.67
N VAL A 89 -7.85 -14.98 -2.46
CA VAL A 89 -8.22 -16.09 -3.35
C VAL A 89 -8.50 -17.35 -2.53
N PHE A 90 -7.64 -17.66 -1.56
CA PHE A 90 -7.87 -18.73 -0.59
C PHE A 90 -8.81 -18.25 0.52
N LYS A 91 -10.11 -18.10 0.22
CA LYS A 91 -11.13 -18.01 1.28
C LYS A 91 -11.12 -19.31 2.09
N PRO A 92 -10.55 -19.36 3.30
CA PRO A 92 -10.53 -20.57 4.06
C PRO A 92 -11.91 -20.71 4.73
N LYS A 93 -12.59 -21.84 4.53
CA LYS A 93 -13.73 -22.22 5.39
C LYS A 93 -13.27 -22.72 6.78
N MET A 94 -11.98 -22.60 7.13
CA MET A 94 -11.41 -23.16 8.37
C MET A 94 -10.39 -22.23 9.06
N ASN A 95 -10.16 -22.47 10.35
CA ASN A 95 -9.30 -21.66 11.22
C ASN A 95 -7.82 -21.69 10.81
N PHE A 96 -7.20 -20.50 10.75
CA PHE A 96 -5.79 -20.20 10.41
C PHE A 96 -4.74 -21.24 10.86
N PRO A 97 -4.70 -21.72 12.13
CA PRO A 97 -3.65 -22.65 12.59
C PRO A 97 -3.69 -24.03 11.93
N LYS A 98 -4.84 -24.48 11.41
CA LYS A 98 -4.95 -25.82 10.80
C LYS A 98 -4.35 -25.87 9.39
N TYR A 99 -4.34 -24.76 8.65
CA TYR A 99 -3.79 -24.71 7.30
C TYR A 99 -2.25 -24.74 7.29
N THR A 100 -1.61 -24.03 8.21
CA THR A 100 -0.14 -24.02 8.33
C THR A 100 0.39 -25.42 8.65
N LEU A 101 -0.28 -26.16 9.54
CA LEU A 101 0.06 -27.55 9.86
C LEU A 101 -0.16 -28.51 8.68
N GLN A 102 -1.09 -28.21 7.78
CA GLN A 102 -1.41 -29.08 6.65
C GLN A 102 -0.42 -28.92 5.49
N ILE A 103 0.15 -27.73 5.32
CA ILE A 103 1.21 -27.46 4.33
C ILE A 103 2.52 -28.12 4.79
N ILE A 104 2.91 -27.96 6.06
CA ILE A 104 4.12 -28.58 6.62
C ILE A 104 4.06 -30.11 6.63
N ARG A 105 2.86 -30.70 6.67
CA ARG A 105 2.65 -32.16 6.71
C ARG A 105 2.61 -32.81 5.31
N ASN A 106 2.38 -32.02 4.26
CA ASN A 106 2.26 -32.51 2.89
C ASN A 106 3.47 -32.13 2.01
N GLU A 107 4.49 -31.49 2.59
CA GLU A 107 5.88 -31.53 2.13
C GLU A 107 6.62 -32.65 2.87
#